data_AF-A0A2J8XCF4-F1
#
_entry.id   AF-A0A2J8XCF4-F1
#
_cell.length_a   1.000
_cell.length_b   1.000
_cell.length_c   1.000
_cell.angle_alpha   90.00
_cell.angle_beta   90.00
_cell.angle_gamma   90.00
#
_symmetry.space_group_name_H-M   'P 1'
#
loop_
_entity.id
_entity.type
_entity.pdbx_description
1 polymer ?
#
loop_
_entity_poly.entity_id
_entity_poly.type
_entity_poly.pdbx_seq_one_letter_code
_entity_poly.pdbx_strand_id
1 'polypeptide(L)' 'RMAQEVLTHLKEHPDAWTRVDTILEFSQNMNTKYYGLQILENVIKTRWKILPRNQCEDTETRMAQTLANFYQ' A
#
# COMPACT_ATOMS: atom_id res chain seq x y z
N ARG A 1 9.94 -2.59 14.85
CA ARG A 1 8.89 -1.91 15.65
C ARG A 1 8.34 -0.67 14.94
N MET A 2 9.20 0.16 14.31
CA MET A 2 8.76 1.33 13.51
C MET A 2 7.67 1.03 12.46
N ALA A 3 7.77 -0.07 11.69
CA ALA A 3 6.77 -0.39 10.67
C ALA A 3 5.35 -0.54 11.26
N GLN A 4 5.22 -1.15 12.44
CA GLN A 4 3.92 -1.41 13.05
C GLN A 4 3.27 -0.12 13.57
N GLU A 5 4.04 0.78 14.17
CA GLU A 5 3.58 2.10 14.59
C GLU A 5 3.20 2.98 13.39
N VAL A 6 4.05 2.99 12.36
CA VAL A 6 3.80 3.71 11.13
C VAL A 6 2.51 3.20 10.46
N LEU A 7 2.29 1.89 10.39
CA LEU A 7 1.07 1.29 9.84
C LEU A 7 -0.19 1.66 10.64
N THR A 8 -0.11 1.67 11.98
CA THR A 8 -1.24 2.07 12.83
C THR A 8 -1.61 3.53 12.61
N HIS A 9 -0.62 4.44 12.63
CA HIS A 9 -0.83 5.85 12.34
C HIS A 9 -1.29 6.09 10.91
N LEU A 10 -0.83 5.28 9.95
CA LEU A 10 -1.31 5.33 8.57
C LEU A 10 -2.79 5.04 8.50
N LYS A 11 -3.25 3.97 9.16
CA LYS A 11 -4.63 3.49 9.06
C LYS A 11 -5.67 4.54 9.50
N GLU A 12 -5.25 5.49 10.35
CA GLU A 12 -6.08 6.60 10.85
C GLU A 12 -6.08 7.82 9.91
N HIS A 13 -5.05 7.98 9.07
CA HIS A 13 -4.91 9.14 8.21
C HIS A 13 -5.52 8.93 6.81
N PRO A 14 -6.26 9.92 6.27
CA PRO A 14 -6.82 9.85 4.92
C PRO A 14 -5.75 9.70 3.82
N ASP A 15 -4.52 10.14 4.09
CA ASP A 15 -3.38 10.08 3.19
C ASP A 15 -2.49 8.85 3.47
N ALA A 16 -3.06 7.81 4.09
CA ALA A 16 -2.35 6.57 4.38
C ALA A 16 -1.64 6.00 3.14
N TRP A 17 -2.34 6.02 2.01
CA TRP A 17 -1.92 5.35 0.78
C TRP A 17 -0.61 5.89 0.21
N THR A 18 -0.36 7.21 0.26
CA THR A 18 0.91 7.80 -0.22
C THR A 18 2.11 7.40 0.64
N ARG A 19 1.90 7.07 1.91
CA ARG A 19 2.98 6.52 2.75
C ARG A 19 3.13 5.00 2.59
N VAL A 20 2.06 4.27 2.28
CA VAL A 20 2.15 2.85 1.93
C VAL A 20 3.05 2.65 0.70
N ASP A 21 3.03 3.59 -0.26
CA ASP A 21 4.00 3.69 -1.36
C ASP A 21 5.43 3.61 -0.91
N THR A 22 5.86 4.57 -0.10
CA THR A 22 7.23 4.58 0.41
C THR A 22 7.53 3.31 1.23
N ILE A 23 6.57 2.80 2.00
CA ILE A 23 6.79 1.58 2.80
C ILE A 23 6.98 0.36 1.89
N LEU A 24 6.19 0.18 0.84
CA LEU A 24 6.32 -0.95 -0.08
C LEU A 24 7.62 -0.91 -0.89
N GLU A 25 8.08 0.30 -1.21
CA GLU A 25 9.31 0.54 -1.97
C GLU A 25 10.57 0.32 -1.12
N PHE A 26 10.60 0.87 0.11
CA PHE A 26 11.77 0.80 1.00
C PHE A 26 11.79 -0.44 1.91
N SER A 27 10.66 -1.13 2.11
CA SER A 27 10.61 -2.31 2.97
C SER A 27 11.19 -3.54 2.29
N GLN A 28 12.23 -4.12 2.89
CA GLN A 28 12.74 -5.46 2.54
C GLN A 28 11.98 -6.59 3.25
N ASN A 29 11.17 -6.27 4.27
CA ASN A 29 10.42 -7.27 5.03
C ASN A 29 9.09 -7.62 4.36
N MET A 30 8.90 -8.90 4.04
CA MET A 30 7.65 -9.43 3.45
C MET A 30 6.43 -9.14 4.32
N ASN A 31 6.51 -9.30 5.64
CA ASN A 31 5.40 -9.02 6.55
C ASN A 31 4.91 -7.57 6.46
N THR A 32 5.84 -6.63 6.31
CA THR A 32 5.52 -5.21 6.17
C THR A 32 4.94 -4.90 4.79
N LYS A 33 5.43 -5.54 3.72
CA LYS A 33 4.82 -5.42 2.38
C LYS A 33 3.39 -5.94 2.37
N TYR A 34 3.14 -7.10 2.98
CA TYR A 34 1.81 -7.70 3.05
C TYR A 34 0.81 -6.81 3.80
N TYR A 35 1.25 -6.22 4.91
CA TYR A 35 0.44 -5.24 5.65
C TYR A 35 0.20 -3.95 4.86
N GLY A 36 1.20 -3.44 4.15
CA GLY A 36 1.04 -2.29 3.26
C GLY A 36 0.00 -2.56 2.17
N LEU A 37 0.07 -3.73 1.54
CA LEU A 37 -0.91 -4.22 0.57
C LEU A 37 -2.33 -4.28 1.13
N GLN A 38 -2.52 -4.79 2.36
CA GLN A 38 -3.84 -4.82 3.01
C GLN A 38 -4.44 -3.42 3.18
N ILE A 39 -3.61 -2.44 3.54
CA ILE A 39 -4.06 -1.04 3.67
C ILE A 39 -4.36 -0.46 2.28
N LEU A 40 -3.50 -0.71 1.29
CA LEU A 40 -3.70 -0.27 -0.09
C LEU A 40 -5.02 -0.82 -0.65
N GLU A 41 -5.29 -2.11 -0.44
CA GLU A 41 -6.53 -2.76 -0.86
C GLU A 41 -7.76 -2.14 -0.19
N ASN A 42 -7.67 -1.80 1.10
CA ASN A 42 -8.75 -1.14 1.82
C ASN A 42 -8.97 0.30 1.32
N VAL A 43 -7.91 1.05 1.02
CA VAL A 43 -8.01 2.40 0.44
C VAL A 43 -8.60 2.32 -0.96
N ILE A 44 -8.21 1.35 -1.77
CA ILE A 44 -8.83 1.10 -3.07
C ILE A 44 -10.32 0.80 -2.85
N LYS A 45 -10.69 -0.19 -2.04
CA LYS A 45 -12.12 -0.52 -1.80
C LYS A 45 -12.95 0.66 -1.29
N THR A 46 -12.39 1.53 -0.46
CA THR A 46 -13.12 2.66 0.15
C THR A 46 -13.04 3.97 -0.64
N ARG A 47 -11.98 4.20 -1.40
CA ARG A 47 -11.69 5.47 -2.08
C ARG A 47 -11.48 5.36 -3.59
N TRP A 48 -11.60 4.18 -4.20
CA TRP A 48 -11.49 4.01 -5.67
C TRP A 48 -12.44 4.89 -6.47
N LYS A 49 -13.58 5.28 -5.90
CA LYS A 49 -14.54 6.20 -6.55
C LYS A 49 -14.09 7.66 -6.62
N ILE A 50 -13.16 8.07 -5.75
CA ILE A 50 -12.66 9.46 -5.65
C ILE A 50 -11.20 9.59 -6.09
N LEU A 51 -10.51 8.48 -6.33
CA LEU A 51 -9.15 8.48 -6.84
C LEU A 51 -9.15 8.82 -8.34
N PRO A 52 -8.32 9.77 -8.79
CA PRO A 52 -8.11 10.02 -10.21
C PRO A 52 -7.46 8.80 -10.87
N ARG A 53 -7.84 8.53 -12.13
CA ARG A 53 -7.46 7.30 -12.86
C ARG A 53 -5.96 7.01 -12.89
N ASN A 54 -5.13 8.04 -12.89
CA ASN A 54 -3.67 7.86 -12.84
C ASN A 54 -3.22 7.13 -11.57
N GLN A 55 -3.77 7.49 -10.42
CA GLN A 55 -3.42 6.86 -9.15
C GLN A 55 -3.99 5.44 -9.04
N CYS A 56 -5.14 5.17 -9.67
CA CYS A 56 -5.68 3.82 -9.76
C CYS A 56 -4.72 2.88 -10.52
N GLU A 57 -4.23 3.32 -11.68
CA GLU A 57 -3.30 2.55 -12.52
C GLU A 57 -1.96 2.28 -11.82
N ASP A 58 -1.42 3.29 -11.12
CA ASP A 58 -0.20 3.16 -10.31
C ASP A 58 -0.39 2.17 -9.16
N THR A 59 -1.54 2.24 -8.45
CA THR A 59 -1.83 1.28 -7.38
C THR A 59 -2.00 -0.15 -7.89
N GLU A 60 -2.66 -0.34 -9.04
CA GLU A 60 -2.88 -1.66 -9.63
C GLU A 60 -1.56 -2.28 -10.12
N THR A 61 -0.74 -1.48 -10.81
CA THR A 61 0.59 -1.88 -11.28
C THR A 61 1.49 -2.29 -10.12
N ARG A 62 1.51 -1.54 -9.02
CA ARG A 62 2.32 -1.90 -7.83
C ARG A 62 1.85 -3.16 -7.12
N MET A 63 0.55 -3.42 -7.06
CA MET A 63 0.04 -4.68 -6.53
C MET A 63 0.49 -5.84 -7.40
N ALA A 64 0.37 -5.72 -8.72
CA ALA A 64 0.87 -6.71 -9.67
C ALA A 64 2.37 -6.94 -9.53
N GLN A 65 3.16 -5.89 -9.34
CA GLN A 65 4.62 -5.96 -9.20
C GLN A 65 5.05 -6.58 -7.87
N THR A 66 4.31 -6.31 -6.79
CA THR A 66 4.56 -6.96 -5.49
C THR A 66 4.17 -8.43 -5.52
N LEU A 67 3.06 -8.77 -6.19
CA LEU A 67 2.67 -10.17 -6.41
C LEU A 67 3.68 -10.90 -7.31
N ALA A 68 4.16 -10.27 -8.38
CA ALA A 68 5.21 -10.83 -9.23
C ALA A 68 6.48 -11.13 -8.43
N ASN A 69 6.92 -10.21 -7.56
CA ASN A 69 8.04 -10.42 -6.64
C ASN A 69 7.79 -11.52 -5.57
N PHE A 70 6.54 -11.89 -5.31
CA PHE A 70 6.18 -12.99 -4.41
C PHE A 70 6.19 -14.36 -5.12
N TYR A 71 6.00 -14.36 -6.44
CA TYR A 71 5.97 -15.58 -7.27
C TYR A 71 7.31 -15.89 -7.95
N GLN A 72 8.30 -15.00 -7.83
CA GLN A 72 9.68 -15.18 -8.29
C GLN A 72 10.59 -15.62 -7.14
#